data_AF-A0A2U1PZA7-F1
#
_entry.id   AF-A0A2U1PZA7-F1
#
_cell.length_a   1.000
_cell.length_b   1.000
_cell.length_c   1.000
_cell.angle_alpha   90.00
_cell.angle_beta   90.00
_cell.angle_gamma   90.00
#
_symmetry.space_group_name_H-M   'P 1'
#
loop_
_entity.id
_entity.type
_entity.pdbx_description
1 polymer ?
#
loop_
_entity_poly.entity_id
_entity_poly.type
_entity_poly.pdbx_seq_one_letter_code
_entity_poly.pdbx_strand_id
1 'polypeptide(L)'
;MEETVFTPAIEGMNHMKTDHGDILTKPFLDVCKMLLPILDKFGAAMAIVKSDISGNITRLDTKHTENPNRYNYLYALVQAEIETKTAKNSSSCSNGLLWLTRYHDTLVYPVW
;
A
#
# COMPACT_ATOMS: atom_id res chain seq x y z
N MET A 1 -21.77 -11.17 -11.25
CA MET A 1 -20.46 -10.71 -11.73
C MET A 1 -19.52 -11.90 -11.63
N GLU A 2 -18.81 -12.24 -12.70
CA GLU A 2 -17.84 -13.35 -12.68
C GLU A 2 -16.75 -13.04 -11.64
N GLU A 3 -16.46 -13.97 -10.73
CA GLU A 3 -15.38 -13.79 -9.75
C GLU A 3 -14.04 -13.70 -10.49
N THR A 4 -13.35 -12.58 -10.31
CA THR A 4 -12.02 -12.37 -10.88
C THR A 4 -10.97 -12.60 -9.81
N VAL A 5 -9.72 -12.77 -10.24
CA VAL A 5 -8.57 -12.83 -9.33
C VAL A 5 -8.40 -11.56 -8.49
N PHE A 6 -9.07 -10.46 -8.86
CA PHE A 6 -9.05 -9.18 -8.15
C PHE A 6 -10.20 -9.02 -7.14
N THR A 7 -11.21 -9.89 -7.15
CA THR A 7 -12.40 -9.75 -6.29
C THR A 7 -12.04 -9.53 -4.80
N PRO A 8 -11.14 -10.32 -4.18
CA PRO A 8 -10.78 -10.11 -2.77
C PRO A 8 -10.16 -8.73 -2.50
N ALA A 9 -9.32 -8.23 -3.41
CA ALA A 9 -8.71 -6.92 -3.27
C ALA A 9 -9.76 -5.80 -3.40
N ILE A 10 -10.70 -5.95 -4.34
CA ILE A 10 -11.80 -4.99 -4.55
C ILE A 10 -12.72 -4.93 -3.33
N GLU A 11 -13.09 -6.07 -2.76
CA GLU A 11 -13.90 -6.12 -1.54
C GLU A 11 -13.16 -5.57 -0.32
N GLY A 12 -11.86 -5.85 -0.21
CA GLY A 12 -11.00 -5.28 0.83
C GLY A 12 -10.96 -3.75 0.79
N MET A 13 -11.01 -3.14 -0.40
CA MET A 13 -11.03 -1.67 -0.54
C MET A 13 -12.20 -0.99 0.16
N ASN A 14 -13.35 -1.67 0.28
CA ASN A 14 -14.52 -1.13 0.97
C ASN A 14 -14.29 -0.92 2.48
N HIS A 15 -13.30 -1.59 3.06
CA HIS A 15 -13.01 -1.58 4.50
C HIS A 15 -11.74 -0.80 4.84
N MET A 16 -11.13 -0.13 3.86
CA MET A 16 -9.90 0.63 4.06
C MET A 16 -10.11 2.01 4.69
N LYS A 17 -11.31 2.56 4.55
CA LYS A 17 -11.65 3.91 5.02
C LYS A 17 -12.60 3.85 6.21
N THR A 18 -12.42 4.76 7.14
CA THR A 18 -13.43 5.05 8.17
C THR A 18 -14.61 5.78 7.55
N ASP A 19 -15.70 5.93 8.32
CA ASP A 19 -16.87 6.74 7.92
C ASP A 19 -16.51 8.21 7.64
N HIS A 20 -15.39 8.69 8.19
CA HIS A 20 -14.87 10.05 7.97
C HIS A 20 -13.92 10.14 6.76
N GLY A 21 -13.64 9.02 6.09
CA GLY A 21 -12.78 8.96 4.91
C GLY A 21 -11.29 8.75 5.21
N ASP A 22 -10.91 8.61 6.48
CA ASP A 22 -9.52 8.34 6.88
C ASP A 22 -9.11 6.93 6.49
N ILE A 23 -7.92 6.77 5.92
CA ILE A 23 -7.42 5.46 5.49
C ILE A 23 -6.67 4.79 6.65
N LEU A 24 -7.18 3.61 7.04
CA LEU A 24 -6.56 2.75 8.05
C LEU A 24 -5.34 2.03 7.46
N THR A 25 -4.22 2.09 8.17
CA THR A 25 -2.93 1.54 7.72
C THR A 25 -3.01 0.04 7.48
N LYS A 26 -3.54 -0.71 8.44
CA LYS A 26 -3.55 -2.18 8.39
C LYS A 26 -4.45 -2.71 7.26
N PRO A 27 -5.74 -2.31 7.15
CA PRO A 27 -6.57 -2.66 6.00
C PRO A 27 -5.96 -2.28 4.64
N PHE A 28 -5.34 -1.10 4.54
CA PHE A 28 -4.67 -0.69 3.31
C PHE A 28 -3.54 -1.65 2.93
N LEU A 29 -2.66 -1.99 3.89
CA LEU A 29 -1.55 -2.91 3.65
C LEU A 29 -2.03 -4.32 3.31
N ASP A 30 -3.14 -4.77 3.91
CA ASP A 30 -3.71 -6.09 3.62
C ASP A 30 -4.25 -6.16 2.19
N VAL A 31 -4.90 -5.11 1.69
CA VAL A 31 -5.29 -5.02 0.28
C VAL A 31 -4.06 -5.02 -0.64
N CYS A 32 -3.00 -4.25 -0.32
CA CYS A 32 -1.77 -4.28 -1.11
C CYS A 32 -1.14 -5.69 -1.16
N LYS A 33 -1.18 -6.44 -0.05
CA LYS A 33 -0.68 -7.83 0.03
C LYS A 33 -1.49 -8.79 -0.85
N MET A 34 -2.80 -8.58 -1.00
CA MET A 34 -3.66 -9.38 -1.88
C MET A 34 -3.28 -9.26 -3.37
N LEU A 35 -2.58 -8.20 -3.76
CA LEU A 35 -2.13 -8.01 -5.14
C LEU A 35 -0.86 -8.79 -5.48
N LEU A 36 -0.06 -9.20 -4.48
CA LEU A 36 1.22 -9.89 -4.71
C LEU A 36 1.06 -11.24 -5.43
N PRO A 37 0.10 -12.12 -5.05
CA PRO A 37 -0.14 -13.38 -5.77
C PRO A 37 -0.71 -13.16 -7.17
N ILE A 38 -1.36 -12.01 -7.43
CA ILE A 38 -1.85 -11.67 -8.76
C ILE A 38 -0.67 -11.32 -9.67
N LEU A 39 0.31 -10.57 -9.16
CA LEU A 39 1.55 -10.26 -9.88
C LEU A 39 2.33 -11.51 -10.28
N ASP A 40 2.30 -12.56 -9.45
CA ASP A 40 2.94 -13.85 -9.79
C ASP A 40 2.35 -14.50 -11.04
N LYS A 41 1.06 -14.27 -11.33
CA LYS A 41 0.39 -14.83 -12.51
C LYS A 41 0.89 -14.21 -13.83
N PHE A 42 1.49 -13.02 -13.77
CA PHE A 42 2.13 -12.38 -14.92
C PHE A 42 3.59 -12.82 -15.12
N GLY A 43 4.11 -13.70 -14.25
CA GLY A 43 5.42 -14.31 -14.38
C GLY A 43 6.59 -13.35 -14.16
N ALA A 44 7.76 -13.72 -14.70
CA ALA A 44 9.02 -13.03 -14.45
C ALA A 44 9.03 -11.55 -14.86
N ALA A 45 8.18 -11.14 -15.81
CA ALA A 45 8.05 -9.76 -16.23
C ALA A 45 7.59 -8.82 -15.08
N MET A 46 6.83 -9.34 -14.11
CA MET A 46 6.36 -8.57 -12.94
C MET A 46 7.23 -8.74 -11.70
N ALA A 47 8.34 -9.47 -11.75
CA ALA A 47 9.17 -9.76 -10.58
C ALA A 47 9.75 -8.48 -9.93
N ILE A 48 10.20 -7.52 -10.75
CA ILE A 48 10.75 -6.24 -10.26
C ILE A 48 9.64 -5.41 -9.59
N VAL A 49 8.46 -5.35 -10.20
CA VAL A 49 7.29 -4.63 -9.68
C VAL A 49 6.84 -5.24 -8.34
N LYS A 50 6.75 -6.57 -8.26
CA LYS A 50 6.41 -7.29 -7.04
C LYS A 50 7.42 -7.01 -5.92
N SER A 51 8.72 -7.01 -6.24
CA SER A 51 9.78 -6.73 -5.28
C SER A 51 9.66 -5.32 -4.69
N ASP A 52 9.44 -4.31 -5.54
CA ASP A 52 9.27 -2.92 -5.10
C ASP A 52 8.05 -2.75 -4.19
N ILE A 53 6.89 -3.29 -4.60
CA ILE A 53 5.65 -3.25 -3.81
C ILE A 53 5.84 -3.97 -2.47
N SER A 54 6.44 -5.15 -2.47
CA SER A 54 6.70 -5.92 -1.24
C SER A 54 7.62 -5.17 -0.27
N GLY A 55 8.66 -4.51 -0.79
CA GLY A 55 9.56 -3.68 0.00
C GLY A 55 8.85 -2.48 0.63
N ASN A 56 7.97 -1.81 -0.14
CA ASN A 56 7.17 -0.70 0.37
C ASN A 56 6.16 -1.16 1.44
N ILE A 57 5.45 -2.28 1.23
CA ILE A 57 4.57 -2.88 2.23
C ILE A 57 5.33 -3.17 3.52
N THR A 58 6.47 -3.86 3.44
CA THR A 58 7.28 -4.26 4.61
C THR A 58 7.71 -3.06 5.42
N ARG A 59 8.09 -1.96 4.76
CA ARG A 59 8.50 -0.72 5.41
C ARG A 59 7.38 -0.10 6.24
N LEU A 60 6.19 0.04 5.64
CA LEU A 60 5.02 0.60 6.32
C LEU A 60 4.54 -0.31 7.46
N ASP A 61 4.52 -1.63 7.24
CA ASP A 61 4.08 -2.63 8.22
C ASP A 61 5.01 -2.66 9.43
N THR A 62 6.33 -2.55 9.19
CA THR A 62 7.34 -2.43 10.27
C THR A 62 7.07 -1.20 11.11
N LYS A 63 6.85 -0.03 10.46
CA LYS A 63 6.60 1.22 11.17
C LYS A 63 5.29 1.17 11.96
N HIS A 64 4.24 0.61 11.37
CA HIS A 64 2.96 0.40 12.04
C HIS A 64 3.11 -0.49 13.28
N THR A 65 3.86 -1.58 13.18
CA THR A 65 4.07 -2.54 14.28
C THR A 65 4.82 -1.94 15.47
N GLU A 66 5.69 -0.94 15.25
CA GLU A 66 6.35 -0.21 16.35
C GLU A 66 5.34 0.46 17.29
N ASN A 67 4.23 0.98 16.76
CA ASN A 67 3.16 1.59 17.55
C ASN A 67 1.83 1.60 16.77
N PRO A 68 1.04 0.53 16.82
CA PRO A 68 -0.18 0.39 16.03
C PRO A 68 -1.21 1.49 16.28
N ASN A 69 -1.29 1.98 17.53
CA ASN A 69 -2.18 3.07 17.91
C ASN A 69 -1.76 4.40 17.28
N ARG A 70 -0.46 4.74 17.34
CA ARG A 70 0.07 5.97 16.73
C ARG A 70 -0.07 5.95 15.21
N TYR A 71 0.19 4.79 14.59
CA TYR A 71 0.23 4.64 13.14
C TYR A 71 -1.01 3.92 12.59
N ASN A 72 -2.16 4.10 13.26
CA ASN A 72 -3.42 3.51 12.84
C ASN A 72 -3.91 4.05 11.48
N TYR A 73 -3.57 5.31 11.18
CA TYR A 73 -3.91 5.97 9.93
C TYR A 73 -2.69 6.20 9.06
N LEU A 74 -2.84 6.12 7.73
CA LEU A 74 -1.73 6.31 6.80
C LEU A 74 -1.06 7.68 6.92
N TYR A 75 -1.85 8.74 7.12
CA TYR A 75 -1.31 10.09 7.26
C TYR A 75 -0.41 10.22 8.50
N ALA A 76 -0.62 9.41 9.54
CA ALA A 76 0.18 9.47 10.76
C ALA A 76 1.62 8.97 10.55
N LEU A 77 1.82 8.02 9.62
CA LEU A 77 3.16 7.60 9.18
C LEU A 77 3.90 8.77 8.52
N VAL A 78 3.24 9.48 7.61
CA VAL A 78 3.79 10.64 6.90
C VAL A 78 4.07 11.79 7.87
N GLN A 79 3.14 12.06 8.79
CA GLN A 79 3.26 13.13 9.76
C GLN A 79 4.48 12.93 10.68
N ALA A 80 4.71 11.71 11.16
CA ALA A 80 5.89 11.40 11.98
C ALA A 80 7.21 11.62 11.22
N GLU A 81 7.24 11.39 9.92
CA GLU A 81 8.43 11.62 9.08
C GLU A 81 8.63 13.09 8.73
N ILE A 82 7.56 13.87 8.63
CA ILE A 82 7.64 15.34 8.51
C ILE A 82 8.23 15.93 9.79
N GLU A 83 7.73 15.52 10.95
CA GLU A 83 8.20 15.97 12.28
C GLU A 83 9.70 15.67 12.48
N THR A 84 10.16 14.49 12.02
CA THR A 84 11.55 14.05 12.13
C THR A 84 12.42 14.46 10.93
N LYS A 85 11.86 15.19 9.96
CA LYS A 85 12.52 15.63 8.72
C LYS A 85 13.09 14.49 7.86
N THR A 86 12.51 13.29 7.95
CA THR A 86 12.91 12.10 7.19
C THR A 86 11.99 11.79 6.01
N ALA A 87 10.88 12.53 5.82
CA ALA A 87 9.87 12.24 4.78
C ALA A 87 10.41 12.23 3.34
N LYS A 88 11.56 12.86 3.08
CA LYS A 88 12.21 12.88 1.76
C LYS A 88 13.28 11.78 1.59
N ASN A 89 13.54 10.98 2.61
CA ASN A 89 14.49 9.89 2.52
C ASN A 89 13.98 8.82 1.56
N SER A 90 14.88 8.20 0.79
CA SER A 90 14.53 7.13 -0.16
C SER A 90 13.86 5.93 0.53
N SER A 91 14.20 5.69 1.80
CA SER A 91 13.65 4.63 2.65
C SER A 91 12.48 5.07 3.54
N SER A 92 11.87 6.23 3.28
CA SER A 92 10.73 6.74 4.06
C SER A 92 9.42 6.00 3.73
N CYS A 93 8.49 5.95 4.69
CA CYS A 93 7.12 5.51 4.51
C CYS A 93 6.37 6.44 3.55
N SER A 94 6.66 7.74 3.58
CA SER A 94 6.13 8.75 2.67
C SER A 94 6.48 8.42 1.21
N ASN A 95 7.74 8.07 0.94
CA ASN A 95 8.16 7.60 -0.38
C ASN A 95 7.53 6.26 -0.75
N GLY A 96 7.42 5.32 0.21
CA GLY A 96 6.75 4.04 -0.02
C GLY A 96 5.27 4.19 -0.40
N LEU A 97 4.54 5.10 0.28
CA LEU A 97 3.15 5.42 -0.03
C LEU A 97 2.98 6.00 -1.43
N LEU A 98 3.87 6.90 -1.85
CA LEU A 98 3.86 7.48 -3.18
C LEU A 98 3.99 6.41 -4.29
N TRP A 99 4.82 5.40 -4.08
CA TRP A 99 4.96 4.30 -5.05
C TRP A 99 3.73 3.40 -5.08
N LEU A 100 3.11 3.14 -3.92
CA LEU A 100 1.88 2.35 -3.84
C LEU A 100 0.69 3.05 -4.50
N THR A 101 0.55 4.38 -4.38
CA THR A 101 -0.53 5.13 -5.06
C THR A 101 -0.32 5.20 -6.57
N ARG A 102 0.92 5.38 -7.05
CA ARG A 102 1.22 5.33 -8.49
C ARG A 102 0.91 3.97 -9.11
N TYR A 103 1.17 2.89 -8.37
CA TYR A 103 0.81 1.55 -8.82
C TYR A 103 -0.71 1.36 -8.93
N HIS A 104 -1.47 1.82 -7.93
CA HIS A 104 -2.93 1.83 -8.00
C HIS A 104 -3.43 2.58 -9.24
N ASP A 105 -2.91 3.78 -9.51
CA ASP A 105 -3.32 4.56 -10.69
C ASP A 105 -2.95 3.86 -12.01
N THR A 106 -1.81 3.18 -12.06
CA THR A 106 -1.38 2.41 -13.25
C THR A 106 -2.30 1.22 -13.54
N LEU A 107 -2.83 0.58 -12.49
CA LEU A 107 -3.78 -0.52 -12.64
C LEU A 107 -5.18 -0.05 -13.05
N VAL A 108 -5.64 1.11 -12.56
CA VAL A 108 -6.99 1.62 -12.79
C VAL A 108 -7.08 2.44 -14.09
N TYR A 109 -6.01 3.14 -14.47
CA TYR A 109 -5.92 3.93 -15.70
C TYR A 109 -4.66 3.57 -16.50
N PRO A 110 -4.64 2.38 -17.15
CA PRO A 110 -3.54 2.01 -18.02
C PRO A 110 -3.49 2.95 -19.24
N VAL A 111 -2.50 3.84 -19.28
CA VAL A 111 -2.09 4.55 -20.49
C VAL A 111 -1.10 3.66 -21.24
N TRP A 112 -1.64 2.75 -22.05
CA TRP A 112 -0.92 2.05 -23.12
C TRP A 112 -1.67 2.29 -24.43
#